data_AF-A0A2T6JBG2-F1
#
_entry.id   AF-A0A2T6JBG2-F1
#
_cell.length_a   1.000
_cell.length_b   1.000
_cell.length_c   1.000
_cell.angle_alpha   90.00
_cell.angle_beta   90.00
_cell.angle_gamma   90.00
#
_symmetry.space_group_name_H-M   'P 1'
#
loop_
_entity.id
_entity.type
_entity.pdbx_description
1 polymer ?
#
loop_
_entity_poly.entity_id
_entity_poly.type
_entity_poly.pdbx_seq_one_letter_code
_entity_poly.pdbx_strand_id
1 'polypeptide(L)'
;MPPLLNRLWRRVRATVAPVPDISATLWLQTVQRYPFLAALSLHDQAKLRVLSALFLHHKEFHGAHGLEVTDAMAIDIAAQACLPLLHWSDPAKALGWYDDFVGIVLHPGEAVARRQTMDEAGVVHEHTQVLLGEAMERGPIMLSWQHVSNATENTARGHNVVVHEFVHKLDMKNGQPNGCPPLPAGFMGTRTGRAAYEAWWAAWEPAYEQFRERVIMAERFGADRPWLDAYGATSPSEFFAVACEAYFVNRERFAQEFPGLMPVLDAFFQRPAG
;
A
#
# COMPACT_ATOMS: atom_id res chain seq x y z
N MET A 1 36.67 -3.19 17.24
CA MET A 1 35.85 -4.10 18.07
C MET A 1 34.91 -4.91 17.16
N PRO A 2 34.70 -6.23 17.38
CA PRO A 2 34.17 -7.09 16.33
C PRO A 2 32.67 -6.87 16.08
N PRO A 3 32.22 -6.85 14.80
CA PRO A 3 30.83 -6.57 14.39
C PRO A 3 29.79 -7.62 14.85
N LEU A 4 30.23 -8.78 15.33
CA LEU A 4 29.38 -9.86 15.84
C LEU A 4 28.69 -9.49 17.17
N LEU A 5 29.38 -8.78 18.06
CA LEU A 5 28.82 -8.32 19.33
C LEU A 5 27.69 -7.29 19.10
N ASN A 6 27.83 -6.42 18.09
CA ASN A 6 26.80 -5.44 17.73
C ASN A 6 25.50 -6.07 17.19
N ARG A 7 25.57 -7.23 16.52
CA ARG A 7 24.38 -7.95 16.04
C ARG A 7 23.62 -8.65 17.17
N LEU A 8 24.35 -9.24 18.12
CA LEU A 8 23.77 -9.86 19.32
C LEU A 8 23.16 -8.81 20.26
N TRP A 9 23.81 -7.67 20.45
CA TRP A 9 23.29 -6.57 21.26
C TRP A 9 22.03 -5.91 20.67
N ARG A 10 21.92 -5.81 19.34
CA ARG A 10 20.69 -5.35 18.67
C ARG A 10 19.54 -6.35 18.79
N ARG A 11 19.81 -7.66 18.66
CA ARG A 11 18.80 -8.72 18.86
C ARG A 11 18.29 -8.77 20.31
N VAL A 12 19.17 -8.58 21.29
CA VAL A 12 18.79 -8.57 22.71
C VAL A 12 18.03 -7.29 23.10
N ARG A 13 18.36 -6.14 22.51
CA ARG A 13 17.54 -4.91 22.65
C ARG A 13 16.15 -5.07 22.04
N ALA A 14 16.01 -5.74 20.89
CA ALA A 14 14.70 -5.99 20.28
C ALA A 14 13.80 -6.92 21.11
N THR A 15 14.36 -7.73 22.00
CA THR A 15 13.59 -8.63 22.90
C THR A 15 13.25 -8.02 24.26
N VAL A 16 13.82 -6.86 24.62
CA VAL A 16 13.70 -6.26 25.97
C VAL A 16 13.29 -4.77 25.93
N ALA A 17 13.41 -4.09 24.80
CA ALA A 17 12.89 -2.72 24.68
C ALA A 17 11.36 -2.76 24.65
N PRO A 18 10.67 -1.91 25.44
CA PRO A 18 9.24 -1.70 25.24
C PRO A 18 9.03 -1.24 23.80
N VAL A 19 7.98 -1.76 23.15
CA VAL A 19 7.55 -1.32 21.81
C VAL A 19 7.55 0.22 21.81
N PRO A 20 8.24 0.88 20.85
CA PRO A 20 8.27 2.34 20.80
C PRO A 20 6.84 2.88 20.77
N ASP A 21 6.45 3.72 21.73
CA ASP A 21 5.11 4.32 21.73
C ASP A 21 5.11 5.61 20.90
N ILE A 22 4.20 5.71 19.93
CA ILE A 22 3.95 6.97 19.22
C ILE A 22 3.27 7.91 20.20
N SER A 23 3.80 9.10 20.46
CA SER A 23 3.15 10.03 21.40
C SER A 23 1.69 10.34 21.01
N ALA A 24 0.82 10.51 22.00
CA ALA A 24 -0.59 10.83 21.75
C ALA A 24 -0.77 12.11 20.92
N THR A 25 0.11 13.10 21.12
CA THR A 25 0.10 14.36 20.37
C THR A 25 0.39 14.15 18.88
N LEU A 26 1.48 13.44 18.55
CA LEU A 26 1.84 13.16 17.15
C LEU A 26 0.78 12.27 16.49
N TRP A 27 0.24 11.30 17.22
CA TRP A 27 -0.84 10.45 16.71
C TRP A 27 -2.09 11.25 16.37
N LEU A 28 -2.55 12.12 17.27
CA LEU A 28 -3.73 12.96 17.02
C LEU A 28 -3.53 13.90 15.84
N GLN A 29 -2.33 14.50 15.72
CA GLN A 29 -1.98 15.33 14.55
C GLN A 29 -2.02 14.53 13.25
N THR A 30 -1.54 13.28 13.26
CA THR A 30 -1.58 12.37 12.11
C THR A 30 -3.03 12.08 11.71
N VAL A 31 -3.86 11.64 12.66
CA VAL A 31 -5.27 11.33 12.41
C VAL A 31 -6.03 12.55 11.87
N GLN A 32 -5.76 13.74 12.41
CA GLN A 32 -6.38 14.99 11.94
C GLN A 32 -5.95 15.39 10.52
N ARG A 33 -4.74 15.02 10.10
CA ARG A 33 -4.20 15.33 8.76
C ARG A 33 -4.84 14.48 7.66
N TYR A 34 -5.22 13.23 7.97
CA TYR A 34 -5.73 12.26 7.00
C TYR A 34 -7.20 11.91 7.27
N PRO A 35 -8.15 12.43 6.47
CA PRO A 35 -9.58 12.24 6.72
C PRO A 35 -10.02 10.76 6.80
N PHE A 36 -9.41 9.89 6.00
CA PHE A 36 -9.69 8.44 6.04
C PHE A 36 -9.21 7.76 7.33
N LEU A 37 -8.19 8.30 8.01
CA LEU A 37 -7.79 7.83 9.34
C LEU A 37 -8.75 8.37 10.41
N ALA A 38 -9.16 9.62 10.30
CA ALA A 38 -10.16 10.22 11.21
C ALA A 38 -11.51 9.50 11.17
N ALA A 39 -11.88 8.94 10.02
CA ALA A 39 -13.12 8.17 9.83
C ALA A 39 -13.10 6.79 10.52
N LEU A 40 -11.94 6.28 10.94
CA LEU A 40 -11.85 5.01 11.67
C LEU A 40 -12.48 5.14 13.07
N SER A 41 -13.00 4.02 13.58
CA SER A 41 -13.46 3.95 14.98
C SER A 41 -12.31 4.23 15.94
N LEU A 42 -12.59 4.74 17.15
CA LEU A 42 -11.53 4.99 18.15
C LEU A 42 -10.73 3.71 18.50
N HIS A 43 -11.40 2.56 18.46
CA HIS A 43 -10.77 1.25 18.63
C HIS A 43 -9.78 0.94 17.51
N ASP A 44 -10.18 1.15 16.27
CA ASP A 44 -9.32 0.94 15.11
C ASP A 44 -8.18 1.95 15.03
N GLN A 45 -8.40 3.21 15.42
CA GLN A 45 -7.33 4.19 15.56
C GLN A 45 -6.30 3.75 16.61
N ALA A 46 -6.75 3.23 17.75
CA ALA A 46 -5.84 2.72 18.79
C ALA A 46 -5.04 1.50 18.31
N LYS A 47 -5.68 0.55 17.61
CA LYS A 47 -5.01 -0.59 16.99
C LYS A 47 -3.99 -0.14 15.94
N LEU A 48 -4.37 0.79 15.07
CA LEU A 48 -3.49 1.30 14.02
C LEU A 48 -2.26 1.97 14.63
N ARG A 49 -2.42 2.77 15.70
CA ARG A 49 -1.29 3.37 16.43
C ARG A 49 -0.28 2.32 16.91
N VAL A 50 -0.76 1.23 17.52
CA VAL A 50 0.11 0.14 18.00
C VAL A 50 0.80 -0.56 16.83
N LEU A 51 0.06 -0.82 15.74
CA LEU A 51 0.61 -1.46 14.55
C LEU A 51 1.67 -0.58 13.88
N SER A 52 1.44 0.73 13.78
CA SER A 52 2.40 1.71 13.26
C SER A 52 3.64 1.81 14.14
N ALA A 53 3.49 1.78 15.47
CA ALA A 53 4.60 1.74 16.41
C ALA A 53 5.52 0.52 16.19
N LEU A 54 4.92 -0.67 16.04
CA LEU A 54 5.65 -1.89 15.71
C LEU A 54 6.32 -1.79 14.34
N PHE A 55 5.62 -1.27 13.33
CA PHE A 55 6.19 -1.04 12.01
C PHE A 55 7.42 -0.14 12.04
N LEU A 56 7.35 1.00 12.73
CA LEU A 56 8.47 1.94 12.88
C LEU A 56 9.69 1.30 13.54
N HIS A 57 9.50 0.35 14.44
CA HIS A 57 10.61 -0.37 15.07
C HIS A 57 11.38 -1.28 14.09
N HIS A 58 10.72 -1.73 13.01
CA HIS A 58 11.29 -2.69 12.05
C HIS A 58 11.74 -2.04 10.73
N LYS A 59 11.54 -0.74 10.55
CA LYS A 59 11.82 -0.03 9.29
C LYS A 59 12.81 1.11 9.48
N GLU A 60 13.57 1.39 8.44
CA GLU A 60 14.55 2.47 8.40
C GLU A 60 14.09 3.51 7.38
N PHE A 61 14.01 4.77 7.79
CA PHE A 61 13.59 5.87 6.94
C PHE A 61 14.79 6.72 6.53
N HIS A 62 14.88 7.04 5.25
CA HIS A 62 15.95 7.84 4.67
C HIS A 62 15.36 8.95 3.82
N GLY A 63 15.89 10.17 3.94
CA GLY A 63 15.51 11.26 3.05
C GLY A 63 16.52 11.41 1.92
N ALA A 64 16.02 11.62 0.71
CA ALA A 64 16.81 11.90 -0.48
C ALA A 64 16.91 13.42 -0.73
N HIS A 65 17.93 13.84 -1.47
CA HIS A 65 18.13 15.23 -1.90
C HIS A 65 18.11 16.27 -0.76
N GLY A 66 18.67 15.91 0.40
CA GLY A 66 18.76 16.80 1.56
C GLY A 66 17.48 16.91 2.38
N LEU A 67 16.44 16.11 2.09
CA LEU A 67 15.28 15.98 2.95
C LEU A 67 15.69 15.30 4.27
N GLU A 68 15.39 15.92 5.40
CA GLU A 68 15.51 15.28 6.71
C GLU A 68 14.16 14.67 7.11
N VAL A 69 14.12 13.36 7.34
CA VAL A 69 12.87 12.68 7.73
C VAL A 69 12.60 12.93 9.21
N THR A 70 11.51 13.63 9.49
CA THR A 70 11.05 13.89 10.87
C THR A 70 10.21 12.73 11.40
N ASP A 71 10.07 12.64 12.73
CA ASP A 71 9.19 11.65 13.37
C ASP A 71 7.75 11.75 12.87
N ALA A 72 7.24 12.97 12.66
CA ALA A 72 5.90 13.18 12.12
C ALA A 72 5.72 12.59 10.72
N MET A 73 6.73 12.72 9.84
CA MET A 73 6.71 12.13 8.50
C MET A 73 6.72 10.61 8.55
N ALA A 74 7.55 10.04 9.43
CA ALA A 74 7.63 8.60 9.60
C ALA A 74 6.31 8.03 10.13
N ILE A 75 5.66 8.71 11.08
CA ILE A 75 4.36 8.32 11.63
C ILE A 75 3.26 8.41 10.57
N ASP A 76 3.24 9.46 9.75
CA ASP A 76 2.27 9.61 8.65
C ASP A 76 2.34 8.43 7.68
N ILE A 77 3.55 8.03 7.29
CA ILE A 77 3.76 6.89 6.38
C ILE A 77 3.39 5.59 7.09
N ALA A 78 3.82 5.40 8.34
CA ALA A 78 3.53 4.18 9.09
C ALA A 78 2.03 3.97 9.32
N ALA A 79 1.26 5.04 9.57
CA ALA A 79 -0.19 4.96 9.72
C ALA A 79 -0.89 4.51 8.43
N GLN A 80 -0.47 5.04 7.29
CA GLN A 80 -1.03 4.69 5.98
C GLN A 80 -0.59 3.30 5.52
N ALA A 81 0.70 2.98 5.67
CA ALA A 81 1.28 1.68 5.35
C ALA A 81 0.65 0.53 6.15
N CYS A 82 0.28 0.78 7.41
CA CYS A 82 -0.32 -0.24 8.28
C CYS A 82 -1.84 -0.37 8.09
N LEU A 83 -2.49 0.56 7.39
CA LEU A 83 -3.93 0.56 7.20
C LEU A 83 -4.45 -0.72 6.50
N PRO A 84 -3.78 -1.25 5.43
CA PRO A 84 -4.17 -2.52 4.82
C PRO A 84 -4.10 -3.73 5.76
N LEU A 85 -3.29 -3.65 6.81
CA LEU A 85 -3.03 -4.74 7.74
C LEU A 85 -3.89 -4.67 9.01
N LEU A 86 -4.67 -3.59 9.18
CA LEU A 86 -5.33 -3.20 10.43
C LEU A 86 -6.22 -4.27 11.06
N HIS A 87 -6.97 -5.01 10.24
CA HIS A 87 -7.97 -5.95 10.74
C HIS A 87 -7.48 -7.39 10.81
N TRP A 88 -6.22 -7.66 10.43
CA TRP A 88 -5.67 -8.98 10.55
C TRP A 88 -5.46 -9.38 12.01
N SER A 89 -5.75 -10.63 12.33
CA SER A 89 -5.90 -11.10 13.72
C SER A 89 -4.63 -11.01 14.58
N ASP A 90 -3.43 -11.06 13.97
CA ASP A 90 -2.14 -11.05 14.66
C ASP A 90 -1.24 -9.95 14.06
N PRO A 91 -1.02 -8.83 14.78
CA PRO A 91 -0.21 -7.70 14.31
C PRO A 91 1.21 -8.09 13.88
N ALA A 92 1.86 -9.01 14.58
CA ALA A 92 3.23 -9.41 14.26
C ALA A 92 3.27 -10.22 12.96
N LYS A 93 2.32 -11.16 12.79
CA LYS A 93 2.18 -11.89 11.52
C LYS A 93 1.76 -10.98 10.38
N ALA A 94 0.94 -9.96 10.67
CA ALA A 94 0.52 -8.99 9.68
C ALA A 94 1.71 -8.20 9.13
N LEU A 95 2.56 -7.67 10.02
CA LEU A 95 3.78 -6.98 9.62
C LEU A 95 4.78 -7.88 8.89
N GLY A 96 4.71 -9.20 9.07
CA GLY A 96 5.47 -10.17 8.28
C GLY A 96 5.25 -10.08 6.77
N TRP A 97 4.12 -9.48 6.36
CA TRP A 97 3.86 -9.18 4.97
C TRP A 97 4.77 -8.08 4.39
N TYR A 98 5.44 -7.33 5.23
CA TYR A 98 6.42 -6.31 4.85
C TYR A 98 7.87 -6.71 5.16
N ASP A 99 8.16 -7.99 5.43
CA ASP A 99 9.52 -8.44 5.82
C ASP A 99 10.56 -8.46 4.69
N ASP A 100 10.15 -8.31 3.43
CA ASP A 100 11.07 -8.33 2.28
C ASP A 100 11.86 -7.03 2.13
N PHE A 101 11.51 -5.96 2.86
CA PHE A 101 12.23 -4.69 2.84
C PHE A 101 12.39 -4.10 4.25
N VAL A 102 13.44 -3.29 4.42
CA VAL A 102 13.69 -2.51 5.63
C VAL A 102 13.66 -1.01 5.35
N GLY A 103 14.25 -0.59 4.22
CA GLY A 103 14.40 0.82 3.88
C GLY A 103 13.18 1.45 3.23
N ILE A 104 12.87 2.68 3.64
CA ILE A 104 11.87 3.57 3.03
C ILE A 104 12.58 4.89 2.70
N VAL A 105 12.58 5.29 1.44
CA VAL A 105 13.27 6.48 0.95
C VAL A 105 12.26 7.55 0.57
N LEU A 106 12.35 8.72 1.19
CA LEU A 106 11.48 9.86 0.92
C LEU A 106 12.20 10.88 0.04
N HIS A 107 11.59 11.21 -1.09
CA HIS A 107 11.99 12.32 -1.94
C HIS A 107 11.13 13.55 -1.61
N PRO A 108 11.68 14.78 -1.67
CA PRO A 108 10.91 15.99 -1.37
C PRO A 108 9.76 16.23 -2.37
N GLY A 109 9.97 15.87 -3.64
CA GLY A 109 8.98 15.98 -4.73
C GLY A 109 8.94 14.69 -5.55
N GLU A 110 8.47 14.78 -6.79
CA GLU A 110 8.50 13.66 -7.73
C GLU A 110 9.95 13.27 -8.05
N ALA A 111 10.24 11.97 -7.99
CA ALA A 111 11.51 11.43 -8.47
C ALA A 111 11.32 10.92 -9.89
N VAL A 112 12.36 10.90 -10.70
CA VAL A 112 12.30 10.39 -12.07
C VAL A 112 13.24 9.20 -12.17
N ALA A 113 12.69 8.00 -12.35
CA ALA A 113 13.47 6.81 -12.62
C ALA A 113 13.59 6.57 -14.12
N ARG A 114 14.82 6.30 -14.58
CA ARG A 114 15.07 5.78 -15.92
C ARG A 114 15.04 4.26 -15.85
N ARG A 115 14.10 3.65 -16.56
CA ARG A 115 13.98 2.20 -16.70
C ARG A 115 14.45 1.78 -18.08
N GLN A 116 15.07 0.62 -18.14
CA GLN A 116 15.36 -0.09 -19.38
C GLN A 116 14.61 -1.41 -19.33
N THR A 117 13.71 -1.63 -20.28
CA THR A 117 12.94 -2.88 -20.41
C THR A 117 13.30 -3.51 -21.74
N MET A 118 13.78 -4.74 -21.73
CA MET A 118 14.09 -5.47 -22.95
C MET A 118 12.89 -6.31 -23.35
N ASP A 119 12.38 -6.12 -24.58
CA ASP A 119 11.28 -6.93 -25.10
C ASP A 119 11.74 -8.33 -25.54
N GLU A 120 10.79 -9.20 -25.90
CA GLU A 120 11.07 -10.57 -26.37
C GLU A 120 11.91 -10.62 -27.66
N ALA A 121 11.99 -9.51 -28.40
CA ALA A 121 12.84 -9.36 -29.57
C ALA A 121 14.26 -8.85 -29.24
N GLY A 122 14.57 -8.60 -27.97
CA GLY A 122 15.87 -8.11 -27.50
C GLY A 122 16.06 -6.59 -27.64
N VAL A 123 15.00 -5.83 -27.91
CA VAL A 123 15.07 -4.35 -28.01
C VAL A 123 14.96 -3.75 -26.62
N VAL A 124 15.95 -2.93 -26.24
CA VAL A 124 15.94 -2.19 -24.97
C VAL A 124 15.16 -0.89 -25.15
N HIS A 125 14.01 -0.80 -24.49
CA HIS A 125 13.21 0.41 -24.39
C HIS A 125 13.61 1.18 -23.13
N GLU A 126 14.11 2.40 -23.29
CA GLU A 126 14.39 3.31 -22.18
C GLU A 126 13.17 4.20 -21.93
N HIS A 127 12.54 4.05 -20.78
CA HIS A 127 11.40 4.86 -20.37
C HIS A 127 11.73 5.66 -19.11
N THR A 128 11.29 6.91 -19.10
CA THR A 128 11.41 7.80 -17.95
C THR A 128 10.07 7.78 -17.22
N GLN A 129 10.03 7.20 -16.02
CA GLN A 129 8.83 7.13 -15.20
C GLN A 129 8.92 8.17 -14.09
N VAL A 130 7.90 9.01 -13.97
CA VAL A 130 7.70 9.87 -12.81
C VAL A 130 7.27 8.97 -11.66
N LEU A 131 8.14 8.83 -10.67
CA LEU A 131 7.91 8.07 -9.45
C LEU A 131 7.17 8.95 -8.45
N LEU A 132 5.88 8.66 -8.31
CA LEU A 132 5.10 9.08 -7.14
C LEU A 132 5.48 8.20 -5.93
N GLY A 133 5.71 6.91 -6.19
CA GLY A 133 6.36 5.94 -5.34
C GLY A 133 6.96 4.78 -6.14
N GLU A 134 7.68 3.88 -5.48
CA GLU A 134 8.13 2.60 -6.07
C GLU A 134 8.33 1.50 -5.02
N ALA A 135 7.72 0.34 -5.23
CA ALA A 135 7.98 -0.90 -4.51
C ALA A 135 8.81 -1.88 -5.36
N MET A 136 10.06 -2.09 -4.96
CA MET A 136 10.96 -3.04 -5.63
C MET A 136 10.92 -4.42 -4.97
N GLU A 137 11.07 -5.51 -5.73
CA GLU A 137 11.17 -6.86 -5.13
C GLU A 137 12.42 -6.91 -4.23
N ARG A 138 12.23 -7.13 -2.93
CA ARG A 138 13.30 -7.13 -1.91
C ARG A 138 14.10 -5.81 -1.81
N GLY A 139 13.67 -4.75 -2.49
CA GLY A 139 14.28 -3.42 -2.45
C GLY A 139 13.48 -2.44 -1.58
N PRO A 140 14.03 -1.24 -1.35
CA PRO A 140 13.37 -0.23 -0.53
C PRO A 140 12.06 0.22 -1.18
N ILE A 141 11.19 0.81 -0.37
CA ILE A 141 10.06 1.59 -0.88
C ILE A 141 10.52 3.02 -1.11
N MET A 142 10.22 3.60 -2.26
CA MET A 142 10.46 5.03 -2.54
C MET A 142 9.13 5.78 -2.51
N LEU A 143 9.10 6.98 -1.93
CA LEU A 143 7.88 7.80 -1.80
C LEU A 143 8.18 9.27 -2.05
N SER A 144 7.26 9.96 -2.71
CA SER A 144 7.25 11.43 -2.83
C SER A 144 6.54 12.07 -1.63
N TRP A 145 7.26 12.83 -0.81
CA TRP A 145 6.68 13.50 0.37
C TRP A 145 5.58 14.51 0.00
N GLN A 146 5.72 15.21 -1.12
CA GLN A 146 4.68 16.10 -1.65
C GLN A 146 3.35 15.34 -1.86
N HIS A 147 3.40 14.11 -2.36
CA HIS A 147 2.21 13.29 -2.58
C HIS A 147 1.67 12.68 -1.28
N VAL A 148 2.55 12.30 -0.34
CA VAL A 148 2.15 11.80 0.99
C VAL A 148 1.43 12.88 1.80
N SER A 149 1.84 14.15 1.68
CA SER A 149 1.31 15.25 2.48
C SER A 149 0.01 15.87 1.94
N ASN A 150 -0.35 15.67 0.66
CA ASN A 150 -1.58 16.22 0.07
C ASN A 150 -2.84 15.38 0.37
N ALA A 151 -3.09 15.10 1.65
CA ALA A 151 -4.07 14.11 2.11
C ALA A 151 -5.51 14.38 1.64
N THR A 152 -5.99 15.63 1.74
CA THR A 152 -7.42 15.94 1.54
C THR A 152 -7.83 15.79 0.08
N GLU A 153 -7.07 16.38 -0.84
CA GLU A 153 -7.34 16.29 -2.29
C GLU A 153 -7.20 14.85 -2.78
N ASN A 154 -6.16 14.14 -2.33
CA ASN A 154 -5.93 12.75 -2.68
C ASN A 154 -7.06 11.84 -2.19
N THR A 155 -7.55 12.04 -0.95
CA THR A 155 -8.69 11.29 -0.41
C THR A 155 -9.95 11.45 -1.27
N ALA A 156 -10.29 12.68 -1.68
CA ALA A 156 -11.45 12.94 -2.53
C ALA A 156 -11.35 12.26 -3.90
N ARG A 157 -10.13 12.13 -4.44
CA ARG A 157 -9.83 11.42 -5.70
C ARG A 157 -9.71 9.91 -5.54
N GLY A 158 -9.62 9.39 -4.31
CA GLY A 158 -9.40 7.96 -4.08
C GLY A 158 -7.92 7.56 -4.18
N HIS A 159 -6.98 8.51 -4.08
CA HIS A 159 -5.55 8.28 -4.26
C HIS A 159 -4.83 8.24 -2.91
N ASN A 160 -3.85 7.34 -2.79
CA ASN A 160 -2.93 7.22 -1.67
C ASN A 160 -1.67 6.45 -2.07
N VAL A 161 -0.62 7.17 -2.42
CA VAL A 161 0.67 6.58 -2.84
C VAL A 161 1.30 5.66 -1.79
N VAL A 162 1.09 5.90 -0.50
CA VAL A 162 1.62 5.00 0.53
C VAL A 162 0.88 3.67 0.49
N VAL A 163 -0.46 3.69 0.43
CA VAL A 163 -1.24 2.46 0.29
C VAL A 163 -0.83 1.73 -1.00
N HIS A 164 -0.70 2.45 -2.11
CA HIS A 164 -0.29 1.92 -3.42
C HIS A 164 0.98 1.07 -3.33
N GLU A 165 2.09 1.66 -2.88
CA GLU A 165 3.37 0.94 -2.82
C GLU A 165 3.33 -0.24 -1.84
N PHE A 166 2.60 -0.08 -0.74
CA PHE A 166 2.54 -1.11 0.30
C PHE A 166 1.61 -2.27 -0.09
N VAL A 167 0.58 -2.07 -0.89
CA VAL A 167 -0.20 -3.20 -1.42
C VAL A 167 0.54 -3.92 -2.54
N HIS A 168 1.40 -3.25 -3.31
CA HIS A 168 2.32 -3.95 -4.21
C HIS A 168 3.23 -4.92 -3.46
N LYS A 169 3.71 -4.57 -2.26
CA LYS A 169 4.44 -5.53 -1.41
C LYS A 169 3.61 -6.76 -1.03
N LEU A 170 2.29 -6.63 -0.89
CA LEU A 170 1.40 -7.77 -0.68
C LEU A 170 1.28 -8.63 -1.94
N ASP A 171 1.10 -8.00 -3.10
CA ASP A 171 0.99 -8.66 -4.41
C ASP A 171 2.27 -9.47 -4.73
N MET A 172 3.44 -8.90 -4.45
CA MET A 172 4.74 -9.52 -4.72
C MET A 172 5.08 -10.72 -3.82
N LYS A 173 4.25 -11.08 -2.83
CA LYS A 173 4.59 -12.17 -1.89
C LYS A 173 4.69 -13.56 -2.53
N ASN A 174 4.06 -13.80 -3.68
CA ASN A 174 4.19 -15.05 -4.45
C ASN A 174 5.03 -14.89 -5.73
N GLY A 175 5.71 -13.76 -5.94
CA GLY A 175 6.58 -13.53 -7.10
C GLY A 175 6.32 -12.19 -7.77
N GLN A 176 6.22 -12.19 -9.10
CA GLN A 176 5.93 -10.97 -9.85
C GLN A 176 4.50 -10.49 -9.58
N PRO A 177 4.30 -9.17 -9.41
CA PRO A 177 2.98 -8.62 -9.12
C PRO A 177 2.05 -8.87 -10.29
N ASN A 178 0.85 -9.36 -10.02
CA ASN A 178 -0.14 -9.72 -11.03
C ASN A 178 -1.57 -9.28 -10.65
N GLY A 179 -1.72 -8.51 -9.57
CA GLY A 179 -3.01 -8.08 -9.06
C GLY A 179 -3.76 -9.14 -8.25
N CYS A 180 -3.10 -10.22 -7.85
CA CYS A 180 -3.64 -11.29 -7.02
C CYS A 180 -2.60 -11.71 -5.95
N PRO A 181 -2.58 -11.04 -4.79
CA PRO A 181 -1.73 -11.44 -3.68
C PRO A 181 -2.06 -12.87 -3.20
N PRO A 182 -1.14 -13.53 -2.46
CA PRO A 182 -1.44 -14.82 -1.85
C PRO A 182 -2.71 -14.77 -0.99
N LEU A 183 -3.69 -15.59 -1.33
CA LEU A 183 -4.98 -15.58 -0.63
C LEU A 183 -4.89 -16.42 0.65
N PRO A 184 -5.46 -15.94 1.78
CA PRO A 184 -5.43 -16.67 3.04
C PRO A 184 -6.17 -18.01 2.97
N ALA A 185 -5.80 -18.96 3.82
CA ALA A 185 -6.52 -20.23 3.93
C ALA A 185 -7.99 -19.98 4.32
N GLY A 186 -8.92 -20.64 3.62
CA GLY A 186 -10.35 -20.42 3.84
C GLY A 186 -10.88 -19.13 3.22
N PHE A 187 -10.11 -18.44 2.36
CA PHE A 187 -10.56 -17.23 1.66
C PHE A 187 -11.95 -17.44 1.05
N MET A 188 -12.88 -16.56 1.40
CA MET A 188 -14.30 -16.63 1.00
C MET A 188 -14.97 -18.00 1.23
N GLY A 189 -14.56 -18.74 2.26
CA GLY A 189 -15.10 -20.06 2.59
C GLY A 189 -14.62 -21.17 1.63
N THR A 190 -13.67 -20.90 0.75
CA THR A 190 -13.13 -21.89 -0.17
C THR A 190 -12.24 -22.93 0.55
N ARG A 191 -12.23 -24.17 0.04
CA ARG A 191 -11.48 -25.28 0.66
C ARG A 191 -10.08 -25.47 0.09
N THR A 192 -9.79 -24.88 -1.08
CA THR A 192 -8.54 -25.06 -1.81
C THR A 192 -8.04 -23.72 -2.35
N GLY A 193 -6.72 -23.58 -2.50
CA GLY A 193 -6.13 -22.37 -3.07
C GLY A 193 -6.57 -22.09 -4.51
N ARG A 194 -6.85 -23.14 -5.30
CA ARG A 194 -7.40 -23.00 -6.65
C ARG A 194 -8.79 -22.35 -6.64
N ALA A 195 -9.68 -22.81 -5.77
CA ALA A 195 -11.02 -22.23 -5.67
C ALA A 195 -10.96 -20.78 -5.15
N ALA A 196 -10.03 -20.46 -4.24
CA ALA A 196 -9.79 -19.09 -3.81
C ALA A 196 -9.35 -18.19 -4.97
N TYR A 197 -8.40 -18.67 -5.79
CA TYR A 197 -7.90 -17.95 -6.97
C TYR A 197 -9.00 -17.73 -8.03
N GLU A 198 -9.82 -18.76 -8.30
CA GLU A 198 -10.97 -18.65 -9.20
C GLU A 198 -12.00 -17.63 -8.67
N ALA A 199 -12.26 -17.61 -7.36
CA ALA A 199 -13.17 -16.64 -6.75
C ALA A 199 -12.66 -15.20 -6.82
N TRP A 200 -11.35 -14.98 -6.63
CA TRP A 200 -10.71 -13.67 -6.81
C TRP A 200 -10.92 -13.16 -8.24
N TRP A 201 -10.52 -13.94 -9.23
CA TRP A 201 -10.59 -13.52 -10.64
C TRP A 201 -12.00 -13.39 -11.18
N ALA A 202 -12.95 -14.17 -10.67
CA ALA A 202 -14.37 -14.02 -11.02
C ALA A 202 -14.93 -12.62 -10.70
N ALA A 203 -14.37 -11.94 -9.68
CA ALA A 203 -14.69 -10.55 -9.37
C ALA A 203 -13.75 -9.55 -10.07
N TRP A 204 -12.46 -9.87 -10.12
CA TRP A 204 -11.42 -8.93 -10.56
C TRP A 204 -11.39 -8.71 -12.08
N GLU A 205 -11.52 -9.77 -12.87
CA GLU A 205 -11.37 -9.70 -14.34
C GLU A 205 -12.46 -8.83 -14.98
N PRO A 206 -13.77 -9.00 -14.67
CA PRO A 206 -14.80 -8.14 -15.25
C PRO A 206 -14.66 -6.68 -14.83
N ALA A 207 -14.24 -6.42 -13.58
CA ALA A 207 -14.06 -5.06 -13.07
C ALA A 207 -12.89 -4.35 -13.78
N TYR A 208 -11.78 -5.07 -13.99
CA TYR A 208 -10.63 -4.54 -14.71
C TYR A 208 -10.96 -4.24 -16.17
N GLU A 209 -11.57 -5.19 -16.90
CA GLU A 209 -11.93 -4.98 -18.30
C GLU A 209 -12.92 -3.82 -18.47
N GLN A 210 -13.96 -3.75 -17.65
CA GLN A 210 -14.90 -2.63 -17.67
C GLN A 210 -14.20 -1.29 -17.38
N PHE A 211 -13.27 -1.26 -16.42
CA PHE A 211 -12.52 -0.05 -16.11
C PHE A 211 -11.64 0.40 -17.27
N ARG A 212 -10.88 -0.51 -17.88
CA ARG A 212 -10.04 -0.23 -19.04
C ARG A 212 -10.86 0.30 -20.21
N GLU A 213 -12.01 -0.31 -20.49
CA GLU A 213 -12.93 0.17 -21.53
C GLU A 213 -13.38 1.61 -21.26
N ARG A 214 -13.77 1.94 -20.02
CA ARG A 214 -14.14 3.32 -19.64
C ARG A 214 -12.98 4.31 -19.83
N VAL A 215 -11.75 3.92 -19.47
CA VAL A 215 -10.54 4.75 -19.71
C VAL A 215 -10.33 4.98 -21.20
N ILE A 216 -10.38 3.91 -22.01
CA ILE A 216 -10.23 4.00 -23.48
C ILE A 216 -11.30 4.91 -24.08
N MET A 217 -12.55 4.79 -23.63
CA MET A 217 -13.65 5.65 -24.11
C MET A 217 -13.41 7.11 -23.77
N ALA A 218 -12.95 7.41 -22.56
CA ALA A 218 -12.65 8.78 -22.17
C ALA A 218 -11.48 9.39 -22.95
N GLU A 219 -10.40 8.63 -23.14
CA GLU A 219 -9.18 9.12 -23.79
C GLU A 219 -9.30 9.24 -25.30
N ARG A 220 -9.96 8.26 -25.96
CA ARG A 220 -10.00 8.19 -27.43
C ARG A 220 -11.27 8.77 -28.02
N PHE A 221 -12.37 8.76 -27.27
CA PHE A 221 -13.69 9.10 -27.77
C PHE A 221 -14.35 10.26 -26.99
N GLY A 222 -13.66 10.83 -26.00
CA GLY A 222 -14.12 12.00 -25.25
C GLY A 222 -15.30 11.72 -24.31
N ALA A 223 -15.51 10.45 -23.93
CA ALA A 223 -16.47 10.10 -22.89
C ALA A 223 -16.05 10.66 -21.52
N ASP A 224 -16.95 10.60 -20.54
CA ASP A 224 -16.64 11.01 -19.18
C ASP A 224 -15.51 10.15 -18.58
N ARG A 225 -14.54 10.81 -17.94
CA ARG A 225 -13.44 10.11 -17.28
C ARG A 225 -13.95 9.30 -16.09
N PRO A 226 -13.45 8.06 -15.89
CA PRO A 226 -13.67 7.35 -14.64
C PRO A 226 -13.22 8.19 -13.44
N TRP A 227 -13.85 7.94 -12.29
CA TRP A 227 -13.39 8.53 -11.04
C TRP A 227 -12.03 7.97 -10.59
N LEU A 228 -11.86 6.66 -10.71
CA LEU A 228 -10.63 5.96 -10.36
C LEU A 228 -9.51 6.34 -11.34
N ASP A 229 -8.28 6.48 -10.84
CA ASP A 229 -7.13 6.90 -11.65
C ASP A 229 -6.91 5.98 -12.86
N ALA A 230 -6.85 6.57 -14.05
CA ALA A 230 -6.61 5.87 -15.31
C ALA A 230 -5.30 5.06 -15.32
N TYR A 231 -4.34 5.39 -14.45
CA TYR A 231 -3.12 4.60 -14.27
C TYR A 231 -3.41 3.13 -13.95
N GLY A 232 -4.51 2.85 -13.24
CA GLY A 232 -4.95 1.47 -12.97
C GLY A 232 -5.28 0.65 -14.22
N ALA A 233 -5.48 1.27 -15.40
CA ALA A 233 -5.76 0.56 -16.65
C ALA A 233 -4.48 0.05 -17.35
N THR A 234 -3.31 0.35 -16.80
CA THR A 234 -2.00 -0.01 -17.35
C THR A 234 -1.73 -1.51 -17.25
N SER A 235 -2.05 -2.12 -16.11
CA SER A 235 -1.89 -3.56 -15.87
C SER A 235 -2.82 -4.04 -14.73
N PRO A 236 -3.04 -5.35 -14.60
CA PRO A 236 -3.81 -5.88 -13.48
C PRO A 236 -3.20 -5.60 -12.10
N SER A 237 -1.87 -5.56 -11.98
CA SER A 237 -1.19 -5.21 -10.73
C SER A 237 -1.42 -3.75 -10.35
N GLU A 238 -1.39 -2.85 -11.33
CA GLU A 238 -1.69 -1.43 -11.10
C GLU A 238 -3.16 -1.21 -10.78
N PHE A 239 -4.06 -1.94 -11.45
CA PHE A 239 -5.47 -1.92 -11.11
C PHE A 239 -5.70 -2.35 -9.65
N PHE A 240 -5.02 -3.41 -9.19
CA PHE A 240 -5.09 -3.84 -7.81
C PHE A 240 -4.63 -2.74 -6.84
N ALA A 241 -3.50 -2.09 -7.12
CA ALA A 241 -2.98 -1.03 -6.28
C ALA A 241 -3.91 0.18 -6.21
N VAL A 242 -4.33 0.70 -7.37
CA VAL A 242 -5.23 1.86 -7.49
C VAL A 242 -6.62 1.56 -6.89
N ALA A 243 -7.15 0.36 -7.08
CA ALA A 243 -8.41 -0.05 -6.44
C ALA A 243 -8.27 -0.09 -4.91
N CYS A 244 -7.14 -0.57 -4.37
CA CYS A 244 -6.89 -0.57 -2.94
C CYS A 244 -6.75 0.84 -2.37
N GLU A 245 -6.08 1.77 -3.07
CA GLU A 245 -6.03 3.18 -2.68
C GLU A 245 -7.44 3.71 -2.42
N ALA A 246 -8.31 3.59 -3.42
CA ALA A 246 -9.69 4.07 -3.37
C ALA A 246 -10.51 3.35 -2.29
N TYR A 247 -10.36 2.03 -2.16
CA TYR A 247 -11.02 1.24 -1.13
C TYR A 247 -10.67 1.73 0.29
N PHE A 248 -9.41 2.11 0.55
CA PHE A 248 -8.99 2.56 1.88
C PHE A 248 -9.27 4.03 2.16
N VAL A 249 -9.14 4.92 1.16
CA VAL A 249 -9.31 6.36 1.41
C VAL A 249 -10.71 6.89 1.12
N ASN A 250 -11.47 6.24 0.24
CA ASN A 250 -12.84 6.64 -0.11
C ASN A 250 -13.74 5.43 -0.36
N ARG A 251 -13.88 4.59 0.67
CA ARG A 251 -14.62 3.33 0.62
C ARG A 251 -16.08 3.50 0.17
N GLU A 252 -16.74 4.59 0.55
CA GLU A 252 -18.15 4.84 0.19
C GLU A 252 -18.29 4.99 -1.33
N ARG A 253 -17.47 5.84 -1.96
CA ARG A 253 -17.50 6.01 -3.41
C ARG A 253 -16.98 4.77 -4.13
N PHE A 254 -15.96 4.10 -3.59
CA PHE A 254 -15.47 2.84 -4.15
C PHE A 254 -16.55 1.75 -4.16
N ALA A 255 -17.38 1.64 -3.11
CA ALA A 255 -18.49 0.69 -3.07
C ALA A 255 -19.59 1.01 -4.11
N GLN A 256 -19.74 2.27 -4.51
CA GLN A 256 -20.67 2.68 -5.57
C GLN A 256 -20.14 2.35 -6.96
N GLU A 257 -18.85 2.59 -7.21
CA GLU A 257 -18.21 2.42 -8.53
C GLU A 257 -17.79 0.97 -8.80
N PHE A 258 -17.36 0.23 -7.76
CA PHE A 258 -16.84 -1.15 -7.85
C PHE A 258 -17.49 -2.10 -6.83
N PRO A 259 -18.84 -2.19 -6.77
CA PRO A 259 -19.54 -3.00 -5.77
C PRO A 259 -19.13 -4.49 -5.80
N GLY A 260 -18.80 -5.02 -6.98
CA GLY A 260 -18.35 -6.41 -7.15
C GLY A 260 -17.00 -6.73 -6.48
N LEU A 261 -16.16 -5.71 -6.26
CA LEU A 261 -14.86 -5.88 -5.59
C LEU A 261 -14.95 -5.81 -4.07
N MET A 262 -16.05 -5.29 -3.51
CA MET A 262 -16.20 -5.12 -2.06
C MET A 262 -16.06 -6.45 -1.28
N PRO A 263 -16.75 -7.54 -1.64
CA PRO A 263 -16.69 -8.77 -0.86
C PRO A 263 -15.30 -9.44 -0.89
N VAL A 264 -14.61 -9.39 -2.04
CA VAL A 264 -13.27 -9.98 -2.19
C VAL A 264 -12.22 -9.18 -1.42
N LEU A 265 -12.33 -7.84 -1.41
CA LEU A 265 -11.43 -6.95 -0.67
C LEU A 265 -11.68 -7.01 0.84
N ASP A 266 -12.94 -7.00 1.28
CA ASP A 266 -13.29 -7.17 2.70
C ASP A 266 -12.75 -8.52 3.21
N ALA A 267 -12.90 -9.59 2.43
CA ALA A 267 -12.38 -10.91 2.77
C ALA A 267 -10.84 -10.94 2.84
N PHE A 268 -10.14 -10.32 1.88
CA PHE A 268 -8.68 -10.30 1.84
C PHE A 268 -8.08 -9.50 3.01
N PHE A 269 -8.61 -8.29 3.25
CA PHE A 269 -8.16 -7.43 4.34
C PHE A 269 -8.77 -7.79 5.70
N GLN A 270 -9.56 -8.88 5.78
CA GLN A 270 -10.27 -9.36 6.97
C GLN A 270 -11.09 -8.25 7.65
N ARG A 271 -11.62 -7.32 6.85
CA ARG A 271 -12.41 -6.21 7.37
C ARG A 271 -13.75 -6.76 7.85
N PRO A 272 -14.18 -6.45 9.09
CA PRO A 272 -15.51 -6.84 9.55
C PRO A 272 -16.59 -6.25 8.64
N ALA A 273 -17.67 -6.99 8.41
CA ALA A 273 -18.87 -6.42 7.80
C ALA A 273 -19.34 -5.25 8.69
N GLY A 274 -19.41 -4.06 8.10
CA GLY A 274 -19.88 -2.84 8.77
C GLY A 274 -21.39 -2.85 9.01
#